data_AF-A0AAP2YYV1-F1
#
_entry.id   AF-A0AAP2YYV1-F1
#
_cell.length_a   1.000
_cell.length_b   1.000
_cell.length_c   1.000
_cell.angle_alpha   90.00
_cell.angle_beta   90.00
_cell.angle_gamma   90.00
#
_symmetry.space_group_name_H-M   'P 1'
#
loop_
_entity.id
_entity.type
_entity.pdbx_description
1 polymer ?
#
loop_
_entity_poly.entity_id
_entity_poly.type
_entity_poly.pdbx_seq_one_letter_code
_entity_poly.pdbx_strand_id
1 'polypeptide(L)' 'MPTCKQCGSTLETADLVRHEAGDLLMVHCPECQRLMGTYREPGYNR' A
#
# COMPACT_ATOMS: atom_id res chain seq x y z
N MET A 1 2.52 -9.24 8.51
CA MET A 1 3.37 -9.36 7.33
C MET A 1 2.55 -9.69 6.08
N PRO A 2 2.16 -8.70 5.27
CA PRO A 2 1.62 -8.99 3.95
C PRO A 2 2.70 -9.53 3.00
N THR A 3 2.32 -10.56 2.23
CA THR A 3 3.16 -11.08 1.15
C THR A 3 2.71 -10.49 -0.17
N CYS A 4 3.64 -9.93 -0.95
CA CYS A 4 3.36 -9.48 -2.30
C CYS A 4 3.11 -10.69 -3.20
N LYS A 5 1.92 -10.78 -3.80
CA LYS A 5 1.56 -11.89 -4.69
C LYS A 5 2.33 -11.90 -6.01
N GLN A 6 3.06 -10.83 -6.32
CA GLN A 6 3.83 -10.73 -7.57
C GLN A 6 5.30 -11.14 -7.39
N CYS A 7 6.03 -10.54 -6.45
CA CYS A 7 7.44 -10.88 -6.22
C CYS A 7 7.65 -11.92 -5.13
N GLY A 8 6.62 -12.29 -4.37
CA GLY A 8 6.71 -13.25 -3.28
C GLY A 8 7.34 -12.70 -1.99
N SER A 9 7.77 -11.43 -1.97
CA SER A 9 8.38 -10.82 -0.80
C SER A 9 7.38 -10.70 0.35
N THR A 10 7.78 -11.17 1.52
CA THR A 10 7.06 -10.96 2.78
C THR A 10 7.59 -9.67 3.40
N LEU A 11 6.70 -8.70 3.61
CA LEU A 11 7.06 -7.35 4.02
C LEU A 11 6.43 -7.03 5.37
N GLU A 12 7.11 -6.19 6.14
CA GLU A 12 6.48 -5.57 7.30
C GLU A 12 5.54 -4.47 6.85
N THR A 13 4.45 -4.28 7.61
CA THR A 13 3.47 -3.23 7.30
C THR A 13 4.09 -1.83 7.37
N ALA A 14 5.16 -1.65 8.16
CA ALA A 14 5.90 -0.40 8.26
C ALA A 14 6.66 -0.07 6.96
N ASP A 15 7.18 -1.09 6.26
CA ASP A 15 8.03 -0.94 5.06
C ASP A 15 7.22 -0.79 3.75
N LEU A 16 5.89 -0.85 3.83
CA LEU A 16 5.04 -0.68 2.66
C LEU A 16 5.04 0.77 2.19
N VAL A 17 5.18 0.94 0.88
CA VAL A 17 5.11 2.26 0.25
C VAL A 17 3.66 2.68 0.19
N ARG A 18 3.35 3.81 0.84
CA ARG A 18 2.02 4.43 0.85
C ARG A 18 2.03 5.63 -0.10
N HIS A 19 1.04 5.70 -0.97
CA HIS A 19 0.88 6.78 -1.93
C HIS A 19 -0.55 7.30 -1.83
N GLU A 20 -0.69 8.58 -1.50
CA GLU A 20 -1.99 9.26 -1.45
C GLU A 20 -2.37 9.77 -2.84
N ALA A 21 -3.57 9.42 -3.31
CA ALA A 21 -4.14 9.87 -4.57
C ALA A 21 -5.57 10.35 -4.35
N GLY A 22 -5.72 11.66 -4.09
CA GLY A 22 -6.99 12.25 -3.67
C GLY A 22 -7.40 11.66 -2.31
N ASP A 23 -8.62 11.11 -2.22
CA ASP A 23 -9.16 10.51 -1.00
C ASP A 23 -8.77 9.02 -0.82
N LEU A 24 -7.80 8.54 -1.61
CA LEU A 24 -7.37 7.15 -1.63
C LEU A 24 -5.92 7.01 -1.18
N LEU A 25 -5.68 6.10 -0.24
CA LEU A 25 -4.38 5.63 0.16
C LEU A 25 -4.06 4.33 -0.58
N MET A 26 -3.15 4.40 -1.55
CA MET A 26 -2.65 3.25 -2.30
C MET A 26 -1.42 2.68 -1.60
N VAL A 27 -1.37 1.36 -1.47
CA VAL A 27 -0.27 0.63 -0.83
C VAL A 27 0.43 -0.21 -1.88
N HIS A 28 1.72 0.05 -2.06
CA HIS A 28 2.57 -0.61 -3.04
C HIS A 28 3.66 -1.44 -2.36
N CYS A 29 4.08 -2.50 -3.06
CA CYS A 29 5.28 -3.25 -2.72
C CYS A 29 6.53 -2.38 -2.99
N PRO A 30 7.47 -2.21 -2.05
CA PRO A 30 8.71 -1.47 -2.30
C PRO A 30 9.60 -2.14 -3.35
N GLU A 31 9.60 -3.47 -3.42
CA GLU A 31 10.49 -4.24 -4.29
C GLU A 31 10.06 -4.22 -5.77
N CYS A 32 8.77 -4.42 -6.03
CA CYS A 32 8.25 -4.56 -7.40
C CYS A 32 7.23 -3.47 -7.78
N GLN A 33 7.00 -2.50 -6.90
CA GLN A 33 6.06 -1.37 -7.07
C GLN A 33 4.61 -1.77 -7.34
N ARG A 34 4.28 -3.06 -7.26
CA ARG A 34 2.94 -3.56 -7.50
C ARG A 34 1.98 -3.05 -6.43
N LEU A 35 0.82 -2.59 -6.87
CA LEU A 35 -0.30 -2.24 -5.99
C LEU A 35 -0.74 -3.49 -5.20
N MET A 36 -0.62 -3.41 -3.89
CA MET A 36 -1.01 -4.46 -2.94
C MET A 36 -2.40 -4.20 -2.35
N GLY A 37 -2.82 -2.94 -2.24
CA GLY A 37 -4.14 -2.58 -1.73
C GLY A 37 -4.45 -1.10 -1.88
N THR A 38 -5.73 -0.76 -1.76
CA THR A 38 -6.22 0.62 -1.76
C THR A 38 -7.19 0.79 -0.60
N TYR A 39 -7.00 1.83 0.19
CA TYR A 39 -7.86 2.19 1.30
C TYR A 39 -8.45 3.57 1.01
N ARG A 40 -9.72 3.76 1.34
CA ARG A 40 -10.24 5.13 1.51
C ARG A 40 -9.88 5.54 2.91
N GLU A 41 -9.23 6.69 3.09
CA GLU A 41 -9.05 7.23 4.44
C GLU A 41 -10.41 7.75 4.94
N PRO A 42 -11.04 7.09 5.93
CA PRO A 42 -12.27 7.59 6.50
C PRO A 42 -11.90 8.71 7.47
N GLY A 43 -11.58 9.90 6.94
CA GLY A 43 -11.15 11.01 7.81
C GLY A 43 -10.72 12.31 7.12
N TYR A 44 -10.42 12.33 5.83
CA TYR A 44 -10.03 13.58 5.15
C TYR A 44 -11.24 14.32 4.56
N ASN A 45 -12.23 14.61 5.39
CA ASN A 45 -13.30 15.54 5.04
C ASN A 45 -13.16 16.75 5.97
N ARG A 46 -12.38 17.74 5.53
CA ARG A 46 -12.27 19.07 6.16
C ARG A 46 -13.40 19.96 5.67
#